data_AF-A0A3N6QGT9-F1
#
_entry.id   AF-A0A3N6QGT9-F1
#
_cell.length_a   1.000
_cell.length_b   1.000
_cell.length_c   1.000
_cell.angle_alpha   90.00
_cell.angle_beta   90.00
_cell.angle_gamma   90.00
#
_symmetry.space_group_name_H-M   'P 1'
#
loop_
_entity.id
_entity.type
_entity.pdbx_description
1 polymer ?
#
loop_
_entity_poly.entity_id
_entity_poly.type
_entity_poly.pdbx_seq_one_letter_code
_entity_poly.pdbx_strand_id
1 'polypeptide(L)'
;MNTPSHAIINLALLAKPQLSQANFAIVIGGILPDIPIFIFYFWAKFIVRLPEAKIWSEAYYQPLIQNLVATFHSIPLAIILLLISYYFGWEIMQVICISLVLHSLFDLPVHNNDAHKHFFPLSNYRFISPISYWDPKHYGAIVALIEILLVLLATLWIFPSINSAIGKVLIVLVNIFYCSSYIYFYS
;
A
#
# COMPACT_ATOMS: atom_id res chain seq x y z
N MET A 1 1.10 -4.32 -4.34
CA MET A 1 1.80 -3.19 -5.03
C MET A 1 2.80 -2.61 -4.04
N ASN A 2 3.63 -1.66 -4.43
CA ASN A 2 4.58 -1.04 -3.50
C ASN A 2 3.89 0.10 -2.71
N THR A 3 4.15 0.19 -1.41
CA THR A 3 3.48 1.15 -0.49
C THR A 3 3.41 2.59 -1.02
N PRO A 4 4.48 3.19 -1.58
CA PRO A 4 4.40 4.57 -2.06
C PRO A 4 3.42 4.77 -3.22
N SER A 5 3.16 3.74 -4.05
CA SER A 5 2.18 3.80 -5.14
C SER A 5 0.78 4.05 -4.61
N HIS A 6 0.39 3.33 -3.54
CA HIS A 6 -0.92 3.49 -2.94
C HIS A 6 -1.14 4.92 -2.44
N ALA A 7 -0.14 5.52 -1.81
CA ALA A 7 -0.25 6.90 -1.33
C ALA A 7 -0.48 7.90 -2.50
N ILE A 8 0.28 7.80 -3.59
CA ILE A 8 0.18 8.71 -4.73
C ILE A 8 -1.10 8.47 -5.52
N ILE A 9 -1.45 7.21 -5.80
CA ILE A 9 -2.67 6.86 -6.54
C ILE A 9 -3.91 7.23 -5.72
N ASN A 10 -3.94 6.96 -4.42
CA ASN A 10 -5.05 7.37 -3.58
C ASN A 10 -5.18 8.90 -3.53
N LEU A 11 -4.07 9.63 -3.45
CA LEU A 11 -4.09 11.10 -3.57
C LEU A 11 -4.69 11.54 -4.91
N ALA A 12 -4.28 10.94 -6.03
CA ALA A 12 -4.80 11.30 -7.34
C ALA A 12 -6.31 11.02 -7.48
N LEU A 13 -6.83 9.99 -6.81
CA LEU A 13 -8.24 9.60 -6.86
C LEU A 13 -9.13 10.35 -5.86
N LEU A 14 -8.62 10.64 -4.66
CA LEU A 14 -9.44 11.14 -3.54
C LEU A 14 -9.21 12.61 -3.21
N ALA A 15 -8.05 13.19 -3.54
CA ALA A 15 -7.74 14.56 -3.16
C ALA A 15 -8.65 15.55 -3.90
N LYS A 16 -9.13 16.54 -3.15
CA LYS A 16 -9.93 17.65 -3.68
C LYS A 16 -9.23 18.96 -3.35
N PRO A 17 -9.01 19.88 -4.32
CA PRO A 17 -8.32 21.14 -4.06
C PRO A 17 -8.94 21.96 -2.90
N GLN A 18 -10.26 21.89 -2.74
CA GLN A 18 -11.00 22.61 -1.71
C GLN A 18 -10.87 22.01 -0.30
N LEU A 19 -10.38 20.77 -0.19
CA LEU A 19 -10.27 20.01 1.06
C LEU A 19 -8.85 19.47 1.27
N SER A 20 -7.85 20.33 1.06
CA SER A 20 -6.42 19.96 1.14
C SER A 20 -5.98 19.38 2.49
N GLN A 21 -6.73 19.64 3.57
CA GLN A 21 -6.51 19.07 4.90
C GLN A 21 -6.69 17.53 4.90
N ALA A 22 -7.55 17.00 4.03
CA ALA A 22 -7.78 15.56 3.89
C ALA A 22 -6.62 14.83 3.19
N ASN A 23 -5.73 15.54 2.49
CA ASN A 23 -4.62 14.91 1.76
C ASN A 23 -3.70 14.10 2.68
N PHE A 24 -3.44 14.59 3.89
CA PHE A 24 -2.64 13.84 4.85
C PHE A 24 -3.35 12.55 5.28
N ALA A 25 -4.66 12.61 5.54
CA ALA A 25 -5.48 11.45 5.86
C ALA A 25 -5.50 10.41 4.74
N ILE A 26 -5.55 10.85 3.48
CA ILE A 26 -5.44 9.99 2.30
C ILE A 26 -4.09 9.26 2.30
N VAL A 27 -2.98 9.99 2.47
CA VAL A 27 -1.63 9.39 2.51
C VAL A 27 -1.51 8.39 3.66
N ILE A 28 -2.00 8.74 4.85
CA ILE A 28 -2.00 7.84 6.00
C ILE A 28 -2.75 6.55 5.65
N GLY A 29 -3.97 6.62 5.13
CA GLY A 29 -4.72 5.42 4.75
C GLY A 29 -4.08 4.60 3.63
N GLY A 30 -3.28 5.23 2.76
CA GLY A 30 -2.54 4.55 1.69
C GLY A 30 -1.26 3.85 2.16
N ILE A 31 -0.72 4.22 3.32
CA ILE A 31 0.51 3.64 3.89
C ILE A 31 0.21 2.69 5.05
N LEU A 32 -0.86 2.99 5.80
CA LEU A 32 -1.21 2.31 7.05
C LEU A 32 -1.25 0.78 6.95
N PRO A 33 -1.83 0.17 5.88
CA PRO A 33 -1.86 -1.29 5.75
C PRO A 33 -0.50 -1.99 5.87
N ASP A 34 0.55 -1.37 5.32
CA ASP A 34 1.89 -1.95 5.23
C ASP A 34 2.76 -1.68 6.45
N ILE A 35 2.36 -0.77 7.35
CA ILE A 35 3.13 -0.42 8.55
C ILE A 35 3.55 -1.65 9.37
N PRO A 36 2.67 -2.65 9.63
CA PRO A 36 3.08 -3.87 10.32
C PRO A 36 4.22 -4.62 9.63
N ILE A 37 4.27 -4.63 8.30
CA ILE A 37 5.32 -5.29 7.51
C ILE A 37 6.64 -4.55 7.71
N PHE A 38 6.64 -3.22 7.64
CA PHE A 38 7.85 -2.42 7.89
C PHE A 38 8.38 -2.56 9.31
N ILE A 39 7.50 -2.51 10.31
CA ILE A 39 7.87 -2.71 11.72
C ILE A 39 8.46 -4.11 11.92
N PHE A 40 7.79 -5.14 11.40
CA PHE A 40 8.28 -6.51 11.46
C PHE A 40 9.65 -6.65 10.79
N TYR A 41 9.81 -6.12 9.58
CA TYR A 41 11.07 -6.20 8.83
C TYR A 41 12.20 -5.52 9.60
N PHE A 42 11.99 -4.32 10.12
CA PHE A 42 13.00 -3.59 10.88
C PHE A 42 13.43 -4.37 12.13
N TRP A 43 12.46 -4.87 12.90
CA TRP A 43 12.73 -5.69 14.07
C TRP A 43 13.50 -6.97 13.71
N ALA A 44 13.04 -7.72 12.70
CA ALA A 44 13.66 -8.97 12.28
C ALA A 44 15.09 -8.77 11.74
N LYS A 45 15.31 -7.71 10.96
CA LYS A 45 16.60 -7.43 10.31
C LYS A 45 17.64 -6.84 11.25
N PHE A 46 17.26 -5.88 12.10
CA PHE A 46 18.23 -5.11 12.89
C PHE A 46 18.33 -5.55 14.34
N ILE A 47 17.23 -5.99 14.94
CA ILE A 47 17.19 -6.42 16.34
C ILE A 47 17.50 -7.92 16.44
N VAL A 48 16.74 -8.75 15.72
CA VAL A 48 16.95 -10.22 15.73
C VAL A 48 18.09 -10.64 14.81
N ARG A 49 18.40 -9.82 13.78
CA ARG A 49 19.49 -10.06 12.81
C ARG A 49 19.30 -11.34 12.00
N LEU A 50 18.07 -11.63 11.59
CA LEU A 50 17.78 -12.75 10.72
C LEU A 50 18.32 -12.51 9.29
N PRO A 51 18.81 -13.56 8.60
CA PRO A 51 19.09 -13.48 7.16
C PRO A 51 17.82 -13.15 6.38
N GLU A 52 17.92 -12.36 5.31
CA GLU A 52 16.75 -11.90 4.53
C GLU A 52 15.93 -13.06 3.97
N ALA A 53 16.59 -14.11 3.49
CA ALA A 53 15.91 -15.33 3.03
C ALA A 53 14.97 -15.87 4.12
N LYS A 54 15.45 -15.99 5.36
CA LYS A 54 14.66 -16.52 6.48
C LYS A 54 13.55 -15.56 6.94
N ILE A 55 13.78 -14.25 6.84
CA ILE A 55 12.74 -13.25 7.14
C ILE A 55 11.54 -13.49 6.23
N TRP A 56 11.78 -13.58 4.93
CA TRP A 56 10.72 -13.63 3.94
C TRP A 56 10.18 -15.03 3.65
N SER A 57 10.94 -16.11 3.89
CA SER A 57 10.48 -17.49 3.66
C SER A 57 9.83 -18.15 4.87
N GLU A 58 10.15 -17.71 6.09
CA GLU A 58 9.70 -18.36 7.32
C GLU A 58 9.06 -17.38 8.31
N ALA A 59 9.83 -16.39 8.77
CA ALA A 59 9.40 -15.53 9.88
C ALA A 59 8.16 -14.69 9.52
N TYR A 60 8.09 -14.17 8.29
CA TYR A 60 6.94 -13.42 7.79
C TYR A 60 5.66 -14.28 7.76
N TYR A 61 5.78 -15.58 7.52
CA TYR A 61 4.65 -16.51 7.43
C TYR A 61 4.19 -17.04 8.79
N GLN A 62 4.81 -16.61 9.90
CA GLN A 62 4.32 -16.98 11.22
C GLN A 62 2.90 -16.45 11.48
N PRO A 63 2.05 -17.20 12.19
CA PRO A 63 0.63 -16.84 12.38
C PRO A 63 0.42 -15.44 12.97
N LEU A 64 1.26 -15.03 13.92
CA LEU A 64 1.16 -13.72 14.56
C LEU A 64 1.33 -12.59 13.54
N ILE A 65 2.40 -12.65 12.73
CA ILE A 65 2.70 -11.64 11.72
C ILE A 65 1.64 -11.64 10.62
N GLN A 66 1.27 -12.82 10.12
CA GLN A 66 0.23 -12.95 9.10
C GLN A 66 -1.13 -12.43 9.55
N ASN A 67 -1.52 -12.64 10.82
CA ASN A 67 -2.78 -12.13 11.35
C ASN A 67 -2.74 -10.62 11.58
N LEU A 68 -1.59 -10.09 12.01
CA LEU A 68 -1.41 -8.65 12.14
C LEU A 68 -1.53 -7.95 10.77
N VAL A 69 -0.79 -8.44 9.77
CA VAL A 69 -0.87 -7.93 8.38
C VAL A 69 -2.29 -8.06 7.83
N ALA A 70 -2.95 -9.21 8.04
CA ALA A 70 -4.33 -9.43 7.59
C ALA A 70 -5.34 -8.47 8.24
N THR A 71 -5.12 -8.09 9.51
CA THR A 71 -5.98 -7.12 10.19
C THR A 71 -5.90 -5.75 9.53
N PHE A 72 -4.69 -5.34 9.13
CA PHE A 72 -4.44 -4.05 8.50
C PHE A 72 -4.84 -3.98 7.02
N HIS A 73 -4.89 -5.12 6.33
CA HIS A 73 -5.38 -5.27 4.94
C HIS A 73 -6.84 -5.72 4.85
N SER A 74 -7.57 -5.71 5.97
CA SER A 74 -8.94 -6.19 6.03
C SER A 74 -9.93 -5.18 5.46
N ILE A 75 -10.53 -5.52 4.32
CA ILE A 75 -11.61 -4.74 3.72
C ILE A 75 -12.85 -4.75 4.64
N PRO A 76 -13.31 -5.87 5.21
CA PRO A 76 -14.45 -5.86 6.13
C PRO A 76 -14.24 -4.97 7.35
N LEU A 77 -13.07 -5.04 8.00
CA LEU A 77 -12.79 -4.20 9.18
C LEU A 77 -12.72 -2.72 8.79
N ALA A 78 -12.11 -2.39 7.66
CA ALA A 78 -12.08 -1.01 7.16
C ALA A 78 -13.48 -0.47 6.83
N ILE A 79 -14.36 -1.29 6.25
CA ILE A 79 -15.76 -0.91 5.99
C ILE A 79 -16.54 -0.73 7.31
N ILE A 80 -16.36 -1.61 8.29
CA ILE A 80 -17.01 -1.46 9.61
C ILE A 80 -16.55 -0.15 10.27
N LEU A 81 -15.25 0.13 10.27
CA LEU A 81 -14.71 1.38 10.82
C LEU A 81 -15.21 2.60 10.04
N LEU A 82 -15.36 2.51 8.72
CA LEU A 82 -15.96 3.55 7.89
C LEU A 82 -17.40 3.83 8.31
N LEU A 83 -18.23 2.80 8.52
CA LEU A 83 -19.62 2.95 8.96
C LEU A 83 -19.72 3.57 10.37
N ILE A 84 -18.86 3.15 11.30
CA ILE A 84 -18.75 3.75 12.63
C ILE A 84 -18.38 5.24 12.51
N SER A 85 -17.36 5.54 11.71
CA SER A 85 -16.88 6.91 11.48
C SER A 85 -17.93 7.78 10.81
N TYR A 86 -18.75 7.21 9.93
CA TYR A 86 -19.89 7.89 9.33
C TYR A 86 -20.96 8.21 10.37
N TYR A 87 -21.33 7.23 11.20
CA TYR A 87 -22.33 7.41 12.26
C TYR A 87 -21.94 8.51 13.26
N PHE A 88 -20.67 8.60 13.63
CA PHE A 88 -20.16 9.63 14.56
C PHE A 88 -19.68 10.93 13.90
N GLY A 89 -19.79 11.07 12.57
CA GLY A 89 -19.36 12.27 11.86
C GLY A 89 -17.85 12.50 11.81
N TRP A 90 -17.04 11.44 11.95
CA TRP A 90 -15.57 11.51 11.90
C TRP A 90 -15.04 11.55 10.47
N GLU A 91 -15.23 12.68 9.78
CA GLU A 91 -14.91 12.85 8.35
C GLU A 91 -13.47 12.43 7.99
N ILE A 92 -12.49 12.81 8.80
CA ILE A 92 -11.08 12.44 8.58
C ILE A 92 -10.87 10.91 8.65
N MET A 93 -11.53 10.24 9.59
CA MET A 93 -11.43 8.79 9.69
C MET A 93 -12.11 8.08 8.52
N GLN A 94 -13.21 8.65 8.00
CA GLN A 94 -13.85 8.13 6.78
C GLN A 94 -12.88 8.17 5.61
N VAL A 95 -12.15 9.28 5.43
CA VAL A 95 -11.11 9.42 4.39
C VAL A 95 -10.00 8.38 4.55
N ILE A 96 -9.53 8.14 5.78
CA ILE A 96 -8.52 7.10 6.06
C ILE A 96 -9.06 5.72 5.66
N CYS A 97 -10.29 5.38 6.07
CA CYS A 97 -10.88 4.08 5.78
C CYS A 97 -11.10 3.85 4.28
N ILE A 98 -11.56 4.87 3.54
CA ILE A 98 -11.71 4.78 2.08
C ILE A 98 -10.35 4.54 1.42
N SER A 99 -9.31 5.26 1.87
CA SER A 99 -7.95 5.10 1.38
C SER A 99 -7.38 3.69 1.69
N LEU A 100 -7.67 3.14 2.87
CA LEU A 100 -7.31 1.77 3.28
C LEU A 100 -7.98 0.72 2.38
N VAL A 101 -9.27 0.90 2.09
CA VAL A 101 -10.01 0.03 1.17
C VAL A 101 -9.39 0.10 -0.23
N LEU A 102 -9.11 1.30 -0.76
CA LEU A 102 -8.44 1.44 -2.05
C LEU A 102 -7.07 0.76 -2.07
N HIS A 103 -6.26 0.92 -1.02
CA HIS A 103 -4.98 0.23 -0.88
C HIS A 103 -5.18 -1.29 -1.06
N SER A 104 -6.08 -1.87 -0.26
CA SER A 104 -6.35 -3.31 -0.29
C SER A 104 -6.91 -3.80 -1.64
N LEU A 105 -7.69 -2.97 -2.32
CA LEU A 105 -8.21 -3.28 -3.66
C LEU A 105 -7.12 -3.26 -4.74
N PHE A 106 -6.12 -2.38 -4.61
CA PHE A 106 -4.97 -2.34 -5.51
C PHE A 106 -4.02 -3.53 -5.30
N ASP A 107 -3.92 -4.06 -4.08
CA ASP A 107 -3.14 -5.27 -3.82
C ASP A 107 -3.82 -6.54 -4.29
N LEU A 108 -5.14 -6.64 -4.12
CA LEU A 108 -5.89 -7.85 -4.43
C LEU A 108 -5.49 -8.50 -5.78
N PRO A 109 -5.36 -7.79 -6.91
CA PRO A 109 -5.02 -8.40 -8.20
C PRO A 109 -3.53 -8.62 -8.46
N VAL A 110 -2.60 -8.25 -7.57
CA VAL A 110 -1.15 -8.25 -7.87
C VAL A 110 -0.29 -9.01 -6.87
N HIS A 111 -0.88 -9.83 -6.02
CA HIS A 111 -0.15 -10.75 -5.15
C HIS A 111 -0.49 -12.20 -5.49
N ASN A 112 0.55 -13.04 -5.57
CA ASN A 112 0.43 -14.46 -5.92
C ASN A 112 0.70 -15.32 -4.68
N ASN A 113 1.96 -15.66 -4.42
CA ASN A 113 2.36 -16.50 -3.28
C ASN A 113 2.25 -15.77 -1.93
N ASP A 114 2.28 -14.45 -1.96
CA ASP A 114 2.28 -13.53 -0.82
C ASP A 114 0.91 -12.88 -0.57
N ALA A 115 -0.14 -13.32 -1.27
CA ALA A 115 -1.48 -12.73 -1.24
C ALA A 115 -2.06 -12.57 0.16
N HIS A 116 -2.56 -11.37 0.50
CA HIS A 116 -3.13 -11.09 1.81
C HIS A 116 -4.53 -11.71 2.02
N LYS A 117 -4.91 -11.88 3.28
CA LYS A 117 -6.26 -12.33 3.68
C LYS A 117 -7.21 -11.13 3.77
N HIS A 118 -7.55 -10.51 2.64
CA HIS A 118 -8.31 -9.26 2.61
C HIS A 118 -9.71 -9.32 3.24
N PHE A 119 -10.27 -10.52 3.44
CA PHE A 119 -11.58 -10.72 4.07
C PHE A 119 -11.51 -11.15 5.53
N PHE A 120 -10.33 -11.13 6.16
CA PHE A 120 -10.16 -11.42 7.58
C PHE A 120 -10.97 -10.42 8.43
N PRO A 121 -11.56 -10.79 9.59
CA PRO A 121 -11.65 -12.12 10.17
C PRO A 121 -12.81 -12.97 9.64
N LEU A 122 -13.61 -12.45 8.71
CA LEU A 122 -14.78 -13.16 8.16
C LEU A 122 -14.36 -14.39 7.33
N SER A 123 -13.23 -14.29 6.63
CA SER A 123 -12.65 -15.39 5.86
C SER A 123 -11.12 -15.32 5.83
N ASN A 124 -10.47 -16.48 5.86
CA ASN A 124 -9.03 -16.62 5.62
C ASN A 124 -8.69 -16.78 4.14
N TYR A 125 -9.65 -16.57 3.24
CA TYR A 125 -9.45 -16.66 1.80
C TYR A 125 -8.34 -15.69 1.34
N ARG A 126 -7.49 -16.20 0.45
CA ARG A 126 -6.46 -15.44 -0.27
C ARG A 126 -6.76 -15.55 -1.75
N PHE A 127 -6.84 -14.41 -2.43
CA PHE A 127 -6.93 -14.41 -3.89
C PHE A 127 -5.52 -14.61 -4.45
N ILE A 128 -5.26 -15.79 -5.03
CA ILE A 128 -3.97 -16.08 -5.66
C ILE A 128 -4.02 -15.52 -7.08
N SER A 129 -3.45 -14.35 -7.29
CA SER A 129 -3.48 -13.70 -8.60
C SER A 129 -2.56 -14.38 -9.60
N PRO A 130 -2.93 -14.52 -10.89
CA PRO A 130 -2.01 -15.01 -11.93
C PRO A 130 -0.86 -14.03 -12.23
N ILE A 131 -0.95 -12.78 -11.77
CA ILE A 131 0.07 -11.75 -11.93
C ILE A 131 0.59 -11.30 -10.57
N SER A 132 1.86 -10.89 -10.51
CA SER A 132 2.52 -10.38 -9.31
C SER A 132 3.16 -9.02 -9.61
N TYR A 133 3.18 -8.11 -8.64
CA TYR A 133 3.91 -6.85 -8.77
C TYR A 133 5.44 -7.02 -8.67
N TRP A 134 5.93 -8.19 -8.24
CA TRP A 134 7.37 -8.41 -8.01
C TRP A 134 7.90 -9.74 -8.54
N ASP A 135 7.10 -10.81 -8.59
CA ASP A 135 7.59 -12.13 -9.00
C ASP A 135 7.76 -12.22 -10.53
N PRO A 136 9.00 -12.38 -11.06
CA PRO A 136 9.23 -12.46 -12.50
C PRO A 136 8.51 -13.64 -13.17
N LYS A 137 8.24 -14.73 -12.44
CA LYS A 137 7.49 -15.89 -12.96
C LYS A 137 6.01 -15.59 -13.19
N HIS A 138 5.52 -14.51 -12.59
CA HIS A 138 4.14 -14.05 -12.67
C HIS A 138 4.07 -12.62 -13.24
N TYR A 139 4.84 -12.35 -14.30
CA TYR A 139 4.85 -11.07 -15.01
C TYR A 139 5.31 -9.85 -14.18
N GLY A 140 6.09 -10.08 -13.11
CA GLY A 140 6.60 -9.05 -12.18
C GLY A 140 7.17 -7.81 -12.86
N ALA A 141 8.04 -7.98 -13.86
CA ALA A 141 8.63 -6.86 -14.59
C ALA A 141 7.57 -6.02 -15.32
N ILE A 142 6.57 -6.65 -15.94
CA ILE A 142 5.52 -5.95 -16.69
C ILE A 142 4.60 -5.21 -15.72
N VAL A 143 4.17 -5.87 -14.63
CA VAL A 143 3.31 -5.26 -13.63
C VAL A 143 4.01 -4.09 -12.93
N ALA A 144 5.30 -4.25 -12.57
CA ALA A 144 6.11 -3.17 -12.01
C ALA A 144 6.23 -1.98 -12.97
N LEU A 145 6.43 -2.22 -14.26
CA LEU A 145 6.45 -1.14 -15.27
C LEU A 145 5.10 -0.42 -15.35
N ILE A 146 3.99 -1.17 -15.38
CA ILE A 146 2.64 -0.60 -15.37
C ILE A 146 2.41 0.24 -14.11
N GLU A 147 2.81 -0.27 -12.95
CA GLU A 147 2.72 0.44 -11.67
C GLU A 147 3.49 1.77 -11.72
N ILE A 148 4.72 1.79 -12.24
CA ILE A 148 5.51 3.02 -12.39
C ILE A 148 4.82 4.03 -13.31
N LEU A 149 4.29 3.58 -14.44
CA LEU A 149 3.56 4.45 -15.37
C LEU A 149 2.30 5.02 -14.72
N LEU A 150 1.56 4.21 -13.95
CA LEU A 150 0.40 4.68 -13.19
C LEU A 150 0.79 5.72 -12.14
N VAL A 151 1.87 5.51 -11.40
CA VAL A 151 2.37 6.47 -10.40
C VAL A 151 2.83 7.77 -11.06
N LEU A 152 3.50 7.71 -12.21
CA LEU A 152 3.90 8.89 -12.98
C LEU A 152 2.68 9.68 -13.47
N LEU A 153 1.69 9.00 -14.04
CA LEU A 153 0.45 9.65 -14.50
C LEU A 153 -0.34 10.26 -13.34
N ALA A 154 -0.49 9.50 -12.24
CA ALA A 154 -1.13 9.98 -11.01
C ALA A 154 -0.40 11.21 -10.44
N THR A 155 0.93 11.19 -10.46
CA THR A 155 1.77 12.32 -10.07
C THR A 155 1.49 13.54 -10.95
N LEU A 156 1.60 13.42 -12.27
CA LEU A 156 1.35 14.53 -13.20
C LEU A 156 -0.04 15.14 -13.03
N TRP A 157 -1.04 14.29 -12.76
CA TRP A 157 -2.40 14.71 -12.49
C TRP A 157 -2.54 15.52 -11.18
N ILE A 158 -1.98 15.02 -10.07
CA ILE A 158 -2.19 15.63 -8.75
C ILE A 158 -1.20 16.77 -8.44
N PHE A 159 -0.03 16.79 -9.07
CA PHE A 159 1.06 17.72 -8.79
C PHE A 159 0.67 19.21 -8.78
N PRO A 160 -0.17 19.71 -9.71
CA PRO A 160 -0.62 21.11 -9.70
C PRO A 160 -1.48 21.45 -8.48
N SER A 161 -2.20 20.48 -7.94
CA SER A 161 -3.13 20.65 -6.80
C SER A 161 -2.44 20.61 -5.44
N ILE A 162 -1.17 20.19 -5.38
CA ILE A 162 -0.40 20.10 -4.14
C ILE A 162 0.25 21.45 -3.86
N ASN A 163 -0.18 22.12 -2.79
CA ASN A 163 0.40 23.42 -2.40
C ASN A 163 1.66 23.30 -1.53
N SER A 164 1.88 22.14 -0.88
CA SER A 164 3.03 21.93 0.00
C SER A 164 4.31 21.66 -0.80
N ALA A 165 5.34 22.47 -0.59
CA ALA A 165 6.66 22.27 -1.19
C ALA A 165 7.26 20.92 -0.78
N ILE A 166 7.12 20.54 0.49
CA ILE A 166 7.56 19.23 1.00
C ILE A 166 6.81 18.11 0.28
N GLY A 167 5.50 18.23 0.10
CA GLY A 167 4.70 17.23 -0.62
C GLY A 167 5.16 17.04 -2.07
N LYS A 168 5.47 18.14 -2.78
CA LYS A 168 6.02 18.07 -4.14
C LYS A 168 7.37 17.36 -4.17
N VAL A 169 8.28 17.73 -3.27
CA VAL A 169 9.61 17.10 -3.17
C VAL A 169 9.47 15.59 -2.89
N LEU A 170 8.63 15.20 -1.94
CA LEU A 170 8.42 13.79 -1.60
C LEU A 170 7.89 12.99 -2.79
N ILE A 171 6.92 13.50 -3.54
CA ILE A 171 6.38 12.79 -4.71
C ILE A 171 7.44 12.65 -5.81
N VAL A 172 8.25 13.69 -6.05
CA VAL A 172 9.37 13.60 -7.01
C VAL A 172 10.37 12.54 -6.57
N LEU A 173 10.74 12.50 -5.28
CA LEU A 173 11.67 11.50 -4.74
C LEU A 173 11.11 10.08 -4.87
N VAL A 174 9.81 9.88 -4.65
CA VAL A 174 9.16 8.58 -4.88
C VAL A 174 9.26 8.18 -6.35
N ASN A 175 8.96 9.07 -7.30
CA ASN A 175 9.08 8.75 -8.73
C ASN A 175 10.52 8.41 -9.13
N ILE A 176 11.52 9.15 -8.62
CA ILE A 176 12.94 8.84 -8.85
C ILE A 176 13.27 7.44 -8.30
N PHE A 177 12.87 7.16 -7.05
CA PHE A 177 13.11 5.86 -6.42
C PHE A 177 12.50 4.71 -7.23
N TYR A 178 11.28 4.88 -7.75
CA TYR A 178 10.60 3.87 -8.56
C TYR A 178 11.34 3.60 -9.87
N CYS A 179 11.66 4.65 -10.63
CA CYS A 179 12.40 4.52 -11.88
C CYS A 179 13.78 3.89 -11.66
N SER A 180 14.52 4.34 -10.63
CA SER A 180 15.84 3.78 -10.30
C SER A 180 15.77 2.33 -9.85
N SER A 181 14.78 1.97 -9.03
CA SER A 181 14.60 0.58 -8.56
C SER A 181 14.28 -0.35 -9.73
N TYR A 182 13.40 0.06 -10.63
CA TYR A 182 13.06 -0.74 -11.81
C TYR A 182 14.27 -0.99 -12.71
N ILE A 183 15.04 0.05 -13.01
CA ILE A 183 16.27 -0.08 -13.80
C ILE A 183 17.24 -1.04 -13.09
N TYR A 184 17.44 -0.90 -11.78
CA TYR A 184 18.33 -1.75 -11.01
C TYR A 184 17.94 -3.24 -11.03
N PHE A 185 16.65 -3.55 -10.96
CA PHE A 185 16.17 -4.94 -10.90
C PHE A 185 15.99 -5.60 -12.27
N TYR A 186 15.78 -4.82 -13.34
CA TYR A 186 15.34 -5.34 -14.64
C TYR A 186 16.19 -4.92 -15.86
N SER A 187 17.26 -4.14 -15.68
CA SER A 187 18.23 -3.79 -16.75
C SER A 187 19.57 -4.49 -16.53
#